data_AF-A0A3D4B8E4-F1
#
_entry.id   AF-A0A3D4B8E4-F1
#
_cell.length_a   1.000
_cell.length_b   1.000
_cell.length_c   1.000
_cell.angle_alpha   90.00
_cell.angle_beta   90.00
_cell.angle_gamma   90.00
#
_symmetry.space_group_name_H-M   'P 1'
#
loop_
_entity.id
_entity.type
_entity.pdbx_description
1 polymer ?
#
loop_
_entity_poly.entity_id
_entity_poly.type
_entity_poly.pdbx_seq_one_letter_code
_entity_poly.pdbx_strand_id
1 'polypeptide(L)'
;MRLPWNVGQAGLFAAAGIIIVAHILSFSTGLSVASIATDKKVKAGGIYYIISRSLGLPIGGTLGLALFVGLSLSISLYIIGFVESLLPVFGIEVTKEAIRIYGTIAVIGVAGVVMKRTSLALRLQYVI
;
A
#
# COMPACT_ATOMS: atom_id res chain seq x y z
N MET A 1 3.71 -2.60 13.06
CA MET A 1 4.13 -3.70 13.97
C MET A 1 5.62 -4.03 13.90
N ARG A 2 6.34 -3.73 12.82
CA ARG A 2 7.73 -4.20 12.64
C ARG A 2 8.83 -3.20 13.03
N LEU A 3 8.49 -1.92 13.28
CA LEU A 3 9.49 -0.89 13.61
C LEU A 3 10.25 -1.16 14.92
N PRO A 4 9.58 -1.49 16.06
CA PRO A 4 10.32 -1.80 17.30
C PRO A 4 11.23 -3.01 17.15
N TRP A 5 10.78 -4.03 16.42
CA TRP A 5 11.59 -5.21 16.11
C TRP A 5 12.83 -4.85 15.29
N ASN A 6 12.68 -4.04 14.22
CA ASN A 6 13.81 -3.59 13.40
C ASN A 6 14.82 -2.78 14.20
N VAL A 7 14.36 -1.88 15.09
CA VAL A 7 15.24 -1.13 15.99
C VAL A 7 15.96 -2.07 16.96
N GLY A 8 15.27 -3.08 17.49
CA GLY A 8 15.86 -4.08 18.38
C GLY A 8 16.93 -4.95 17.73
N GLN A 9 16.80 -5.24 16.43
CA GLN A 9 17.77 -6.07 15.69
C GLN A 9 18.94 -5.28 15.11
N ALA A 10 18.67 -4.11 14.51
CA ALA A 10 19.69 -3.31 13.82
C ALA A 10 20.37 -2.27 14.74
N GLY A 11 19.74 -1.92 15.87
CA GLY A 11 20.14 -0.79 16.70
C GLY A 11 19.60 0.54 16.19
N LEU A 12 19.60 1.56 17.07
CA LEU A 12 18.97 2.86 16.81
C LEU A 12 19.55 3.57 15.58
N PHE A 13 20.88 3.68 15.49
CA PHE A 13 21.55 4.45 14.43
C PHE A 13 21.38 3.79 13.05
N ALA A 14 21.48 2.46 12.96
CA ALA A 14 21.27 1.75 11.71
C ALA A 14 19.80 1.79 11.27
N ALA A 15 18.85 1.62 12.20
CA ALA A 15 17.43 1.77 11.90
C ALA A 15 17.08 3.19 11.44
N ALA A 16 17.65 4.23 12.06
CA ALA A 16 17.51 5.61 11.61
C ALA A 16 18.09 5.81 10.20
N GLY A 17 19.25 5.23 9.90
CA GLY A 17 19.83 5.23 8.55
C GLY A 17 18.93 4.60 7.49
N ILE A 18 18.33 3.44 7.78
CA ILE A 18 17.36 2.77 6.90
C ILE A 18 16.16 3.70 6.61
N ILE A 19 15.63 4.35 7.64
CA ILE A 19 14.50 5.28 7.51
C ILE A 19 14.88 6.47 6.62
N ILE A 20 16.06 7.06 6.82
CA ILE A 20 16.53 8.21 6.03
C ILE A 20 16.64 7.83 4.55
N VAL A 21 17.27 6.70 4.24
CA VAL A 21 17.40 6.23 2.85
C VAL A 21 16.03 5.98 2.22
N ALA A 22 15.10 5.33 2.94
CA ALA A 22 13.75 5.11 2.46
C ALA A 22 12.99 6.43 2.18
N HIS A 23 13.20 7.46 3.01
CA HIS A 23 12.62 8.79 2.78
C HIS A 23 13.21 9.48 1.56
N ILE A 24 14.52 9.41 1.34
CA ILE A 24 15.17 9.98 0.14
C ILE A 24 14.57 9.35 -1.12
N LEU A 25 14.42 8.02 -1.15
CA LEU A 25 13.81 7.32 -2.30
C LEU A 25 12.36 7.75 -2.52
N SER A 26 11.56 7.82 -1.45
CA SER A 26 10.15 8.21 -1.53
C SER A 26 9.98 9.66 -1.96
N PHE A 27 10.81 10.56 -1.42
CA PHE A 27 10.80 11.97 -1.76
C PHE A 27 11.20 12.23 -3.21
N SER A 28 12.29 11.60 -3.67
CA SER A 28 12.73 11.66 -5.07
C SER A 28 11.66 11.13 -6.04
N THR A 29 11.00 10.03 -5.68
CA THR A 29 9.85 9.49 -6.44
C THR A 29 8.69 10.48 -6.45
N GLY A 30 8.38 11.10 -5.30
CA GLY A 30 7.35 12.12 -5.18
C GLY A 30 7.60 13.34 -6.06
N LEU A 31 8.83 13.84 -6.11
CA LEU A 31 9.23 14.93 -7.02
C LEU A 31 9.06 14.53 -8.50
N SER A 32 9.44 13.30 -8.85
CA SER A 32 9.26 12.77 -10.21
C SER A 32 7.78 12.73 -10.61
N VAL A 33 6.91 12.25 -9.72
CA VAL A 33 5.45 12.21 -9.94
C VAL A 33 4.87 13.62 -10.00
N ALA A 34 5.33 14.55 -9.16
CA ALA A 34 4.90 15.94 -9.20
C ALA A 34 5.22 16.60 -10.55
N SER A 35 6.45 16.41 -11.05
CA SER A 35 6.85 16.90 -12.38
C SER A 35 5.96 16.32 -13.49
N ILE A 36 5.67 15.02 -13.44
CA ILE A 36 4.79 14.35 -14.41
C ILE A 36 3.36 14.90 -14.33
N ALA A 37 2.85 15.16 -13.13
CA ALA A 37 1.50 15.68 -12.92
C ALA A 37 1.34 17.13 -13.44
N THR A 38 2.43 17.91 -13.50
CA THR A 38 2.43 19.29 -14.00
C THR A 38 2.72 19.42 -15.51
N ASP A 39 3.19 18.35 -16.17
CA ASP A 39 3.65 18.39 -17.57
C ASP A 39 2.52 18.58 -18.59
N LYS A 40 1.36 17.96 -18.36
CA LYS A 40 0.22 18.01 -19.32
C LYS A 40 -1.08 18.33 -18.61
N LYS A 41 -2.03 18.93 -19.33
CA LYS A 41 -3.39 19.19 -18.84
C LYS A 41 -4.05 17.86 -18.45
N VAL A 42 -4.11 17.60 -17.15
CA VAL A 42 -4.78 16.44 -16.56
C VAL A 42 -6.28 16.58 -16.81
N LYS A 43 -6.82 15.74 -17.69
CA LYS A 43 -8.28 15.57 -17.83
C LYS A 43 -8.78 14.62 -16.74
N ALA A 44 -10.09 14.44 -16.62
CA ALA A 44 -10.69 13.49 -15.69
C ALA A 44 -10.11 12.07 -15.92
N GLY A 45 -9.20 11.66 -15.04
CA GLY A 45 -8.45 10.42 -15.12
C GLY A 45 -7.59 10.23 -13.87
N GLY A 46 -7.35 8.97 -13.50
CA GLY A 46 -6.50 8.63 -12.34
C GLY A 46 -5.00 8.62 -12.67
N ILE A 47 -4.20 8.04 -11.77
CA ILE A 47 -2.73 7.99 -11.86
C ILE A 47 -2.24 7.39 -13.19
N TYR A 48 -2.83 6.28 -13.64
CA TYR A 48 -2.45 5.66 -14.91
C TYR A 48 -2.70 6.58 -16.12
N TYR A 49 -3.77 7.37 -16.10
CA TYR A 49 -4.09 8.31 -17.17
C TYR A 49 -3.02 9.40 -17.28
N ILE A 50 -2.57 9.92 -16.14
CA ILE A 50 -1.53 10.96 -16.06
C ILE A 50 -0.19 10.42 -16.59
N ILE A 51 0.22 9.22 -16.16
CA ILE A 51 1.52 8.62 -16.54
C ILE A 51 1.55 8.27 -18.03
N SER A 52 0.53 7.56 -18.53
CA SER A 52 0.49 7.10 -19.93
C SER A 52 0.46 8.25 -20.94
N ARG A 53 -0.14 9.39 -20.59
CA ARG A 53 -0.14 10.58 -21.44
C ARG A 53 1.14 11.38 -21.37
N SER A 54 1.80 11.43 -20.21
CA SER A 54 3.02 12.21 -20.04
C SER A 54 4.23 11.46 -20.62
N LEU A 55 4.41 10.18 -20.28
CA LEU A 55 5.57 9.36 -20.65
C LEU A 55 5.36 8.47 -21.89
N GLY A 56 4.14 8.39 -22.42
CA GLY A 56 3.80 7.53 -23.56
C GLY A 56 3.40 6.11 -23.17
N LEU A 57 2.80 5.39 -24.13
CA LEU A 57 2.18 4.08 -23.91
C LEU A 57 3.16 2.98 -23.45
N PRO A 58 4.38 2.82 -24.02
CA PRO A 58 5.29 1.74 -23.61
C PRO A 58 5.74 1.87 -22.14
N ILE A 59 6.10 3.09 -21.73
CA ILE A 59 6.55 3.38 -20.36
C ILE A 59 5.37 3.34 -19.39
N GLY A 60 4.24 3.97 -19.76
CA GLY A 60 3.04 3.98 -18.93
C GLY A 60 2.43 2.59 -18.73
N GLY A 61 2.45 1.73 -19.76
CA GLY A 61 1.99 0.35 -19.67
C GLY A 61 2.84 -0.50 -18.72
N THR A 62 4.16 -0.42 -18.86
CA THR A 62 5.10 -1.17 -18.01
C THR A 62 5.01 -0.74 -16.55
N LEU A 63 4.99 0.58 -16.28
CA LEU A 63 4.81 1.12 -14.93
C LEU A 63 3.44 0.74 -14.36
N GLY A 64 2.38 0.77 -15.18
CA GLY A 64 1.03 0.37 -14.76
C GLY A 64 0.97 -1.07 -14.29
N LEU A 65 1.58 -2.00 -15.02
CA LEU A 65 1.66 -3.41 -14.63
C LEU A 65 2.49 -3.62 -13.36
N ALA A 66 3.65 -2.96 -13.26
CA ALA A 66 4.50 -3.04 -12.08
C ALA A 66 3.77 -2.54 -10.82
N LEU A 67 3.08 -1.40 -10.91
CA LEU A 67 2.28 -0.85 -9.82
C LEU A 67 1.10 -1.76 -9.47
N PHE A 68 0.40 -2.32 -10.47
CA PHE A 68 -0.70 -3.26 -10.22
C PHE A 68 -0.25 -4.47 -9.40
N VAL A 69 0.86 -5.13 -9.79
CA VAL A 69 1.40 -6.27 -9.07
C VAL A 69 1.87 -5.87 -7.68
N GLY A 70 2.62 -4.77 -7.57
CA GLY A 70 3.14 -4.28 -6.28
C GLY A 70 2.02 -3.94 -5.29
N LEU A 71 0.97 -3.27 -5.74
CA LEU A 71 -0.19 -2.95 -4.90
C LEU A 71 -1.00 -4.20 -4.53
N SER A 72 -1.13 -5.17 -5.45
CA SER A 72 -1.81 -6.44 -5.17
C SER A 72 -1.09 -7.24 -4.06
N LEU A 73 0.24 -7.30 -4.10
CA LEU A 73 1.03 -7.91 -3.03
C LEU A 73 0.96 -7.11 -1.73
N SER A 74 0.90 -5.78 -1.82
CA SER A 74 0.76 -4.90 -0.64
C SER A 74 -0.54 -5.16 0.12
N ILE A 75 -1.66 -5.42 -0.59
CA ILE A 75 -2.93 -5.80 0.05
C ILE A 75 -2.75 -7.05 0.92
N SER A 76 -2.03 -8.06 0.42
CA SER A 76 -1.73 -9.28 1.19
C SER A 76 -0.95 -8.96 2.48
N LEU A 77 0.10 -8.14 2.38
CA LEU A 77 0.90 -7.73 3.54
C LEU A 77 0.07 -6.96 4.58
N TYR A 78 -0.81 -6.06 4.14
CA TYR A 78 -1.67 -5.31 5.04
C TYR A 78 -2.69 -6.19 5.75
N ILE A 79 -3.29 -7.16 5.06
CA ILE A 79 -4.24 -8.11 5.66
C ILE A 79 -3.55 -9.00 6.69
N ILE A 80 -2.36 -9.53 6.37
CA ILE A 80 -1.61 -10.38 7.31
C ILE A 80 -1.31 -9.58 8.58
N GLY A 81 -0.80 -8.35 8.45
CA GLY A 81 -0.53 -7.49 9.60
C GLY A 81 -1.79 -7.16 10.40
N PHE A 82 -2.90 -6.86 9.73
CA PHE A 82 -4.19 -6.61 10.38
C PHE A 82 -4.63 -7.81 11.22
N VAL A 83 -4.66 -9.01 10.64
CA VAL A 83 -5.08 -10.23 11.31
C VAL A 83 -4.14 -10.58 12.47
N GLU A 84 -2.84 -10.45 12.30
CA GLU A 84 -1.84 -10.71 13.34
C GLU A 84 -2.10 -9.88 14.61
N SER A 85 -2.50 -8.62 14.47
CA SER A 85 -2.89 -7.81 15.64
C SER A 85 -4.35 -7.96 16.08
N LEU A 86 -5.23 -8.48 15.23
CA LEU A 86 -6.64 -8.68 15.57
C LEU A 86 -6.87 -9.96 16.39
N LEU A 87 -6.19 -11.06 16.06
CA LEU A 87 -6.39 -12.36 16.71
C LEU A 87 -6.20 -12.33 18.24
N PRO A 88 -5.15 -11.66 18.79
CA PRO A 88 -4.97 -11.56 20.23
C PRO A 88 -6.12 -10.83 20.96
N VAL A 89 -6.80 -9.89 20.29
CA VAL A 89 -7.95 -9.16 20.85
C VAL A 89 -9.13 -10.09 21.12
N PHE A 90 -9.26 -11.15 20.32
CA PHE A 90 -10.30 -12.18 20.48
C PHE A 90 -9.82 -13.39 21.28
N GLY A 91 -8.62 -13.35 21.87
CA GLY A 91 -8.04 -14.47 22.61
C GLY A 91 -7.69 -15.67 21.73
N ILE A 92 -7.55 -15.47 20.42
CA ILE A 92 -7.18 -16.53 19.47
C ILE A 92 -5.66 -16.52 19.31
N GLU A 93 -5.06 -17.71 19.39
CA GLU A 93 -3.62 -17.87 19.16
C GLU A 93 -3.23 -17.53 17.72
N VAL A 94 -2.10 -16.83 17.57
CA VAL A 94 -1.57 -16.42 16.27
C VAL A 94 -0.80 -17.59 15.64
N THR A 95 -1.53 -18.49 14.98
CA THR A 95 -0.96 -19.60 14.19
C THR A 95 -1.00 -19.30 12.69
N LYS A 96 -0.21 -20.01 11.89
CA LYS A 96 -0.19 -19.85 10.42
C LYS A 96 -1.56 -20.19 9.83
N GLU A 97 -2.21 -21.21 10.36
CA GLU A 97 -3.53 -21.68 9.99
C GLU A 97 -4.58 -20.62 10.28
N ALA A 98 -4.54 -20.03 11.49
CA ALA A 98 -5.44 -18.93 11.86
C ALA A 98 -5.26 -17.72 10.93
N ILE A 99 -4.02 -17.27 10.71
CA ILE A 99 -3.74 -16.15 9.80
C ILE A 99 -4.29 -16.42 8.40
N ARG A 100 -4.15 -17.64 7.88
CA ARG A 100 -4.69 -18.00 6.55
C ARG A 100 -6.21 -17.91 6.51
N ILE A 101 -6.90 -18.53 7.48
CA ILE A 101 -8.38 -18.55 7.52
C ILE A 101 -8.94 -17.14 7.68
N TYR A 102 -8.51 -16.43 8.74
CA TYR A 102 -9.02 -15.09 9.04
C TYR A 102 -8.55 -14.06 8.02
N GLY A 103 -7.36 -14.23 7.43
CA GLY A 103 -6.86 -13.42 6.32
C GLY A 103 -7.71 -13.57 5.06
N THR A 104 -8.10 -14.79 4.69
CA THR A 104 -9.01 -15.02 3.56
C THR A 104 -10.38 -14.39 3.82
N ILE A 105 -10.94 -14.56 5.02
CA ILE A 105 -12.21 -13.91 5.41
C ILE A 105 -12.11 -12.39 5.31
N ALA A 106 -11.02 -11.80 5.82
CA ALA A 106 -10.80 -10.36 5.78
C ALA A 106 -10.69 -9.82 4.34
N VAL A 107 -9.94 -10.50 3.46
CA VAL A 107 -9.83 -10.11 2.04
C VAL A 107 -11.18 -10.17 1.34
N ILE A 108 -11.95 -11.25 1.54
CA ILE A 108 -13.29 -11.39 0.94
C ILE A 108 -14.22 -10.29 1.46
N GLY A 109 -14.17 -9.99 2.76
CA GLY A 109 -14.95 -8.91 3.36
C GLY A 109 -14.62 -7.54 2.75
N VAL A 110 -13.33 -7.19 2.67
CA VAL A 110 -12.87 -5.93 2.07
C VAL A 110 -13.25 -5.86 0.58
N ALA A 111 -13.03 -6.94 -0.17
CA ALA A 111 -13.42 -7.02 -1.58
C ALA A 111 -14.93 -6.81 -1.76
N GLY A 112 -15.76 -7.46 -0.93
CA GLY A 112 -17.21 -7.29 -0.95
C GLY A 112 -17.65 -5.85 -0.67
N VAL A 113 -17.04 -5.17 0.30
CA VAL A 113 -17.31 -3.75 0.61
C VAL A 113 -16.97 -2.86 -0.58
N VAL A 114 -15.80 -3.05 -1.17
CA VAL A 114 -15.32 -2.26 -2.32
C VAL A 114 -16.22 -2.48 -3.54
N MET A 115 -16.59 -3.72 -3.84
CA MET A 115 -17.48 -4.04 -4.96
C MET A 115 -18.88 -3.44 -4.80
N LYS A 116 -19.38 -3.32 -3.56
CA LYS A 116 -20.71 -2.76 -3.31
C LYS A 116 -20.71 -1.23 -3.37
N ARG A 117 -19.77 -0.56 -2.69
CA ARG A 117 -19.67 0.91 -2.65
C ARG A 117 -18.23 1.38 -2.38
N THR A 118 -17.49 1.70 -3.42
CA THR A 118 -16.19 2.39 -3.31
C THR A 118 -16.30 3.75 -2.62
N SER A 119 -17.45 4.43 -2.77
CA SER A 119 -17.69 5.74 -2.16
C SER A 119 -17.74 5.70 -0.62
N LEU A 120 -18.07 4.54 -0.04
CA LEU A 120 -18.06 4.37 1.41
C LEU A 120 -16.63 4.33 1.95
N ALA A 121 -15.72 3.64 1.26
CA ALA A 121 -14.30 3.63 1.62
C ALA A 121 -13.70 5.05 1.58
N LEU A 122 -14.02 5.83 0.54
CA LEU A 122 -13.57 7.22 0.43
C LEU A 122 -14.13 8.12 1.53
N ARG A 123 -15.38 7.90 1.96
CA ARG A 123 -15.99 8.67 3.04
C ARG A 123 -15.40 8.33 4.41
N LEU A 124 -15.11 7.05 4.65
CA LEU A 124 -14.49 6.60 5.90
C LEU A 124 -13.09 7.15 6.09
N GLN A 125 -12.35 7.40 5.00
CA GLN A 125 -11.02 8.02 5.09
C GLN A 125 -11.04 9.43 5.71
N TYR A 126 -12.15 10.17 5.64
CA TYR A 126 -12.26 11.48 6.28
C TYR A 126 -12.56 11.41 7.78
N VAL A 127 -12.96 10.24 8.28
CA VAL A 127 -13.32 10.02 9.69
C VAL A 127 -12.10 9.59 10.52
N ILE A 128 -11.10 9.01 9.86
CA ILE A 128 -9.83 8.57 10.43
C ILE A 128 -8.84 9.73 10.38
#